data_AF-A0AAN7PCA3-F1
#
_entry.id   AF-A0AAN7PCA3-F1
#
_cell.length_a   1.000
_cell.length_b   1.000
_cell.length_c   1.000
_cell.angle_alpha   90.00
_cell.angle_beta   90.00
_cell.angle_gamma   90.00
#
_symmetry.space_group_name_H-M   'P 1'
#
loop_
_entity.id
_entity.type
_entity.pdbx_description
1 polymer ?
#
loop_
_entity_poly.entity_id
_entity_poly.type
_entity_poly.pdbx_seq_one_letter_code
_entity_poly.pdbx_strand_id
1 'polypeptide(L)'
;MKLPFVVYADFEAILKPIVENVEANINTDNNSSYTVRCYEHEPYSFAYYIKCSYDDSLSKLETFRGKDAAKVIMNRLENDIIGIYKNYLSNKKVMIPLTDSEQLSHINADYCHICEKVCVMEEKVYDHDHLTGLYRGPAHSVCNINYKIPRFVPIFFHNLSNYDSHMFVKDIVLKKEEIDVIAQNKEKYISFSKKVHVDDVTNCNGKKQKLFIKLRFVDSFRFMASSLEKLGSYLQDNQCIETRKYFSEDSKFDLVRQKGVFPYSYVDAFEKLDVTKLPDSKDFYDTLNDEHVSEENYARAKLAWNIFNCETIGDYSDVYVVSDVLMLADIFENFRTICLQYYKLDPCHYFTAPGFGWDALLRMTGVKLDLLTDIDMLHFFKKVCVAV
;
A
#
# COMPACT_ATOMS: atom_id res chain seq x y z
N MET A 1 -13.52 -1.34 -11.51
CA MET A 1 -12.41 -2.15 -12.05
C MET A 1 -11.42 -2.47 -10.94
N LYS A 2 -11.07 -3.75 -10.76
CA LYS A 2 -9.98 -4.17 -9.86
C LYS A 2 -8.62 -3.79 -10.48
N LEU A 3 -7.75 -3.10 -9.73
CA LEU A 3 -6.38 -2.79 -10.17
C LEU A 3 -5.55 -4.06 -10.37
N PRO A 4 -4.77 -4.17 -11.45
CA PRO A 4 -4.05 -5.40 -11.76
C PRO A 4 -2.85 -5.65 -10.84
N PHE A 5 -2.16 -4.60 -10.41
CA PHE A 5 -0.97 -4.67 -9.56
C PHE A 5 -1.13 -3.74 -8.37
N VAL A 6 -0.83 -4.25 -7.17
CA VAL A 6 -0.80 -3.53 -5.90
C VAL A 6 0.47 -3.97 -5.17
N VAL A 7 1.14 -3.04 -4.49
CA VAL A 7 2.33 -3.34 -3.69
C VAL A 7 2.03 -3.13 -2.22
N TYR A 8 2.49 -4.04 -1.37
CA TYR A 8 2.49 -3.93 0.09
C TYR A 8 3.93 -3.91 0.54
N ALA A 9 4.30 -3.04 1.47
CA ALA A 9 5.70 -2.86 1.83
C ALA A 9 5.86 -2.42 3.28
N ASP A 10 7.04 -2.71 3.82
CA ASP A 10 7.45 -2.31 5.16
C ASP A 10 8.98 -2.25 5.28
N PHE A 11 9.47 -1.59 6.33
CA PHE A 11 10.88 -1.37 6.62
C PHE A 11 11.22 -1.62 8.06
N GLU A 12 12.47 -1.98 8.28
CA GLU A 12 13.07 -1.91 9.59
C GLU A 12 14.17 -0.86 9.60
N ALA A 13 14.27 -0.14 10.72
CA ALA A 13 15.20 0.96 10.91
C ALA A 13 16.00 0.81 12.20
N ILE A 14 17.26 1.20 12.13
CA ILE A 14 18.14 1.33 13.29
C ILE A 14 17.69 2.57 14.06
N LEU A 15 17.58 2.45 15.37
CA LEU A 15 17.22 3.56 16.26
C LEU A 15 18.48 4.19 16.85
N LYS A 16 19.07 5.16 16.14
CA LYS A 16 20.25 5.88 16.63
C LYS A 16 19.84 6.90 17.69
N PRO A 17 20.31 6.81 18.95
CA PRO A 17 20.00 7.81 19.96
C PRO A 17 20.53 9.19 19.54
N ILE A 18 19.68 10.21 19.61
CA ILE A 18 20.11 11.59 19.45
C ILE A 18 20.63 12.06 20.80
N VAL A 19 21.95 12.10 20.96
CA VAL A 19 22.58 12.67 22.16
C VAL A 19 22.44 14.19 22.08
N GLU A 20 21.37 14.75 22.63
CA GLU A 20 21.35 16.18 22.92
C GLU A 20 22.39 16.45 24.02
N ASN A 21 23.43 17.22 23.69
CA ASN A 21 24.30 17.80 24.71
C ASN A 21 23.42 18.65 25.64
N VAL A 22 23.21 18.17 26.86
CA VAL A 22 22.36 18.78 27.90
C VAL A 22 22.87 20.17 28.35
N GLU A 23 23.97 20.69 27.79
CA GLU A 23 24.53 22.00 28.16
C GLU A 23 24.15 23.17 27.23
N ALA A 24 23.38 22.97 26.15
CA ALA A 24 23.12 24.06 25.18
C ALA A 24 21.70 24.66 25.16
N ASN A 25 20.75 24.17 25.96
CA ASN A 25 19.35 24.66 25.96
C ASN A 25 19.00 25.49 27.21
N ILE A 26 19.82 26.50 27.52
CA ILE A 26 19.31 27.72 28.14
C ILE A 26 19.24 28.77 27.04
N ASN A 27 18.26 28.64 26.15
CA ASN A 27 17.81 29.76 25.34
C ASN A 27 16.30 29.87 25.44
N THR A 28 15.91 31.01 26.00
CA THR A 28 14.56 31.48 26.25
C THR A 28 13.88 31.80 24.91
N ASP A 29 13.13 30.86 24.34
CA ASP A 29 12.11 31.18 23.34
C ASP A 29 10.90 30.25 23.50
N ASN A 30 9.74 30.84 23.73
CA ASN A 30 8.43 30.20 24.02
C ASN A 30 7.81 29.51 22.79
N ASN A 31 8.60 28.81 21.98
CA ASN A 31 8.14 28.10 20.80
C ASN A 31 8.75 26.69 20.72
N SER A 32 8.88 26.03 21.87
CA SER A 32 9.35 24.65 21.95
C SER A 32 8.27 23.68 21.47
N SER A 33 8.64 22.84 20.50
CA SER A 33 7.94 21.59 20.21
C SER A 33 7.81 20.78 21.51
N TYR A 34 6.58 20.35 21.85
CA TYR A 34 6.35 19.42 22.98
C TYR A 34 6.88 18.01 22.71
N THR A 35 7.42 17.75 21.52
CA THR A 35 7.96 16.46 21.11
C THR A 35 9.48 16.54 21.08
N VAL A 36 10.14 15.79 21.96
CA VAL A 36 11.59 15.59 21.95
C VAL A 36 11.90 14.48 20.95
N ARG A 37 12.76 14.75 19.97
CA ARG A 37 13.18 13.74 18.99
C ARG A 37 14.30 12.91 19.62
N CYS A 38 13.95 11.77 20.21
CA CYS A 38 14.91 10.93 20.95
C CYS A 38 15.82 10.08 20.03
N TYR A 39 15.35 9.74 18.83
CA TYR A 39 16.05 8.84 17.91
C TYR A 39 16.07 9.36 16.47
N GLU A 40 17.15 9.05 15.76
CA GLU A 40 17.25 9.11 14.32
C GLU A 40 17.07 7.70 13.75
N HIS A 41 16.05 7.53 12.90
CA HIS A 41 15.77 6.24 12.28
C HIS A 41 16.53 6.13 10.96
N GLU A 42 17.36 5.10 10.84
CA GLU A 42 18.08 4.77 9.60
C GLU A 42 17.62 3.42 9.06
N PRO A 43 16.87 3.38 7.93
CA PRO A 43 16.43 2.12 7.34
C PRO A 43 17.58 1.18 7.01
N TYR A 44 17.51 -0.06 7.49
CA TYR A 44 18.50 -1.10 7.23
C TYR A 44 17.94 -2.32 6.51
N SER A 45 16.63 -2.54 6.54
CA SER A 45 16.01 -3.60 5.75
C SER A 45 14.63 -3.19 5.24
N PHE A 46 14.16 -3.90 4.22
CA PHE A 46 12.80 -3.79 3.72
C PHE A 46 12.30 -5.10 3.16
N ALA A 47 10.98 -5.21 3.13
CA ALA A 47 10.28 -6.15 2.27
C ALA A 47 9.21 -5.43 1.47
N TYR A 48 8.93 -5.89 0.26
CA TYR A 48 7.70 -5.54 -0.44
C TYR A 48 7.17 -6.72 -1.23
N TYR A 49 5.85 -6.84 -1.23
CA TYR A 49 5.11 -7.84 -1.96
C TYR A 49 4.30 -7.19 -3.07
N ILE A 50 4.62 -7.52 -4.32
CA ILE A 50 3.81 -7.15 -5.48
C ILE A 50 2.74 -8.21 -5.66
N LYS A 51 1.47 -7.85 -5.48
CA LYS A 51 0.32 -8.71 -5.74
C LYS A 51 -0.26 -8.44 -7.12
N CYS A 52 -0.34 -9.49 -7.95
CA CYS A 52 -1.07 -9.46 -9.20
C CYS A 52 -2.48 -10.02 -9.02
N SER A 53 -3.50 -9.31 -9.52
CA SER A 53 -4.90 -9.69 -9.29
C SER A 53 -5.47 -10.70 -10.27
N TYR A 54 -4.79 -10.96 -11.40
CA TYR A 54 -5.30 -11.79 -12.49
C TYR A 54 -4.42 -13.01 -12.78
N ASP A 55 -3.16 -13.00 -12.33
CA ASP A 55 -2.22 -14.11 -12.48
C ASP A 55 -1.27 -14.14 -11.29
N ASP A 56 -1.50 -15.08 -10.37
CA ASP A 56 -0.74 -15.15 -9.13
C ASP A 56 0.74 -15.45 -9.33
N SER A 57 1.12 -16.07 -10.47
CA SER A 57 2.51 -16.36 -10.80
C SER A 57 3.35 -15.10 -11.05
N LEU A 58 2.69 -13.96 -11.30
CA LEU A 58 3.32 -12.65 -11.44
C LEU A 58 3.49 -11.93 -10.10
N SER A 59 2.91 -12.46 -9.02
CA SER A 59 3.10 -11.92 -7.68
C SER A 59 4.49 -12.31 -7.17
N LYS A 60 5.17 -11.38 -6.51
CA LYS A 60 6.52 -11.62 -6.00
C LYS A 60 6.81 -10.87 -4.72
N LEU A 61 7.57 -11.52 -3.83
CA LEU A 61 8.15 -10.93 -2.63
C LEU A 61 9.60 -10.56 -2.92
N GLU A 62 9.98 -9.35 -2.53
CA GLU A 62 11.34 -8.82 -2.63
C GLU A 62 11.80 -8.36 -1.26
N THR A 63 13.01 -8.74 -0.89
CA THR A 63 13.62 -8.35 0.39
C THR A 63 15.03 -7.79 0.19
N PHE A 64 15.47 -7.02 1.17
CA PHE A 64 16.84 -6.51 1.23
C PHE A 64 17.20 -6.14 2.65
N ARG A 65 18.43 -6.47 3.05
CA ARG A 65 19.07 -6.02 4.28
C ARG A 65 20.44 -5.43 3.94
N GLY A 66 20.69 -4.20 4.37
CA GLY A 66 21.94 -3.48 4.11
C GLY A 66 21.79 -1.96 4.21
N LYS A 67 22.92 -1.29 4.02
CA LYS A 67 22.97 0.19 3.97
C LYS A 67 22.17 0.73 2.79
N ASP A 68 21.72 1.98 2.90
CA ASP A 68 20.94 2.68 1.89
C ASP A 68 19.61 1.98 1.51
N ALA A 69 18.99 1.23 2.43
CA ALA A 69 17.75 0.48 2.18
C ALA A 69 16.65 1.35 1.54
N ALA A 70 16.49 2.60 2.00
CA ALA A 70 15.55 3.57 1.44
C ALA A 70 15.83 3.95 -0.03
N LYS A 71 17.09 3.98 -0.46
CA LYS A 71 17.46 4.22 -1.85
C LYS A 71 17.29 2.97 -2.70
N VAL A 72 17.67 1.81 -2.15
CA VAL A 72 17.60 0.52 -2.85
C VAL A 72 16.16 0.15 -3.17
N ILE A 73 15.23 0.30 -2.23
CA ILE A 73 13.81 -0.01 -2.48
C ILE A 73 13.23 0.84 -3.61
N MET A 74 13.52 2.14 -3.67
CA MET A 74 12.99 3.03 -4.69
C MET A 74 13.47 2.62 -6.07
N ASN A 75 14.76 2.32 -6.19
CA ASN A 75 15.34 1.83 -7.44
C ASN A 75 14.74 0.46 -7.86
N ARG A 76 14.52 -0.46 -6.91
CA ARG A 76 13.92 -1.77 -7.21
C ARG A 76 12.46 -1.64 -7.64
N LEU A 77 11.65 -0.86 -6.90
CA LEU A 77 10.27 -0.56 -7.26
C LEU A 77 10.17 0.09 -8.64
N GLU A 78 11.04 1.05 -8.98
CA GLU A 78 11.08 1.65 -10.31
C GLU A 78 11.36 0.62 -11.41
N ASN A 79 12.37 -0.22 -11.22
CA ASN A 79 12.73 -1.26 -12.18
C ASN A 79 11.59 -2.27 -12.36
N ASP A 80 10.96 -2.69 -11.27
CA ASP A 80 9.84 -3.63 -11.30
C ASP A 80 8.64 -3.04 -12.03
N ILE A 81 8.35 -1.77 -11.83
CA ILE A 81 7.20 -1.10 -12.46
C ILE A 81 7.45 -0.83 -13.94
N ILE A 82 8.69 -0.50 -14.31
CA ILE A 82 9.10 -0.43 -15.72
C ILE A 82 8.94 -1.81 -16.37
N GLY A 83 9.35 -2.88 -15.68
CA GLY A 83 9.16 -4.27 -16.14
C GLY A 83 7.69 -4.64 -16.30
N ILE A 84 6.87 -4.37 -15.29
CA ILE A 84 5.42 -4.61 -15.31
C ILE A 84 4.76 -3.86 -16.47
N TYR A 85 5.13 -2.60 -16.68
CA TYR A 85 4.59 -1.82 -17.79
C TYR A 85 4.96 -2.44 -19.13
N LYS A 86 6.24 -2.69 -19.38
CA LYS A 86 6.74 -3.20 -20.67
C LYS A 86 6.23 -4.59 -21.01
N ASN A 87 6.09 -5.44 -20.01
CA ASN A 87 5.71 -6.84 -20.23
C ASN A 87 4.18 -7.01 -20.27
N TYR A 88 3.43 -6.24 -19.46
CA TYR A 88 2.01 -6.52 -19.22
C TYR A 88 1.07 -5.35 -19.52
N LEU A 89 1.43 -4.10 -19.21
CA LEU A 89 0.49 -2.97 -19.35
C LEU A 89 0.54 -2.28 -20.73
N SER A 90 1.68 -2.33 -21.43
CA SER A 90 1.84 -1.77 -22.78
C SER A 90 1.22 -2.66 -23.85
N ASN A 91 1.32 -3.97 -23.68
CA ASN A 91 0.87 -4.98 -24.64
C ASN A 91 -0.58 -5.36 -24.38
N LYS A 92 -1.51 -4.57 -24.90
CA LYS A 92 -2.95 -4.88 -24.79
C LYS A 92 -3.27 -6.15 -25.56
N LYS A 93 -3.74 -7.17 -24.85
CA LYS A 93 -4.27 -8.38 -25.49
C LYS A 93 -5.53 -8.05 -26.28
N VAL A 94 -5.61 -8.64 -27.46
CA VAL A 94 -6.83 -8.64 -28.26
C VAL A 94 -7.88 -9.50 -27.58
N MET A 95 -9.14 -9.18 -27.81
CA MET A 95 -10.26 -9.96 -27.30
C MET A 95 -10.19 -11.38 -27.87
N ILE A 96 -10.25 -12.37 -26.99
CA ILE A 96 -10.38 -13.78 -27.39
C ILE A 96 -11.73 -13.94 -28.10
N PRO A 97 -11.81 -14.70 -29.20
CA PRO A 97 -13.09 -14.95 -29.87
C PRO A 97 -14.15 -15.45 -28.89
N LEU A 98 -15.30 -14.78 -28.87
CA LEU A 98 -16.40 -15.11 -27.98
C LEU A 98 -16.95 -16.50 -28.32
N THR A 99 -17.28 -17.25 -27.28
CA THR A 99 -18.09 -18.47 -27.38
C THR A 99 -19.52 -18.14 -27.83
N ASP A 100 -20.23 -19.11 -28.42
CA ASP A 100 -21.62 -18.93 -28.85
C ASP A 100 -22.53 -18.47 -27.69
N SER A 101 -22.27 -18.96 -26.48
CA SER A 101 -22.99 -18.56 -25.26
C SER A 101 -22.74 -17.09 -24.90
N GLU A 102 -21.51 -16.60 -25.02
CA GLU A 102 -21.17 -15.20 -24.74
C GLU A 102 -21.75 -14.26 -25.80
N GLN A 103 -21.74 -14.67 -27.07
CA GLN A 103 -22.36 -13.90 -28.15
C GLN A 103 -23.87 -13.76 -27.92
N LEU A 104 -24.56 -14.86 -27.60
CA LEU A 104 -25.98 -14.84 -27.29
C LEU A 104 -26.27 -13.97 -26.05
N SER A 105 -25.45 -14.10 -25.00
CA SER A 105 -25.57 -13.27 -23.80
C SER A 105 -25.35 -11.78 -24.10
N HIS A 106 -24.43 -11.43 -24.99
CA HIS A 106 -24.17 -10.04 -25.38
C HIS A 106 -25.37 -9.43 -26.12
N ILE A 107 -25.91 -10.17 -27.09
CA ILE A 107 -27.06 -9.72 -27.90
C ILE A 107 -28.26 -9.48 -26.99
N ASN A 108 -28.56 -10.43 -26.11
CA ASN A 108 -29.73 -10.39 -25.23
C ASN A 108 -29.60 -9.46 -24.03
N ALA A 109 -28.40 -8.95 -23.73
CA ALA A 109 -28.20 -8.10 -22.56
C ALA A 109 -28.67 -6.66 -22.80
N ASP A 110 -29.58 -6.17 -21.96
CA ASP A 110 -30.15 -4.82 -22.11
C ASP A 110 -29.35 -3.74 -21.37
N TYR A 111 -28.37 -4.12 -20.55
CA TYR A 111 -27.66 -3.21 -19.64
C TYR A 111 -26.15 -3.25 -19.86
N CYS A 112 -25.51 -2.09 -19.78
CA CYS A 112 -24.06 -1.94 -19.78
C CYS A 112 -23.47 -2.50 -18.48
N HIS A 113 -22.47 -3.37 -18.56
CA HIS A 113 -21.87 -3.98 -17.37
C HIS A 113 -21.09 -2.98 -16.51
N ILE A 114 -20.64 -1.87 -17.09
CA ILE A 114 -19.77 -0.88 -16.44
C ILE A 114 -20.59 0.10 -15.60
N CYS A 115 -21.64 0.68 -16.20
CA CYS A 115 -22.45 1.73 -15.59
C CYS A 115 -23.84 1.26 -15.16
N GLU A 116 -24.20 0.01 -15.47
CA GLU A 116 -25.47 -0.63 -15.10
C GLU A 116 -26.72 0.07 -15.66
N LYS A 117 -26.56 0.91 -16.68
CA LYS A 117 -27.67 1.59 -17.39
C LYS A 117 -28.00 0.87 -18.68
N VAL A 118 -29.23 1.09 -19.15
CA VAL A 118 -29.74 0.54 -20.42
C VAL A 118 -28.78 0.86 -21.56
N CYS A 119 -28.43 -0.15 -22.35
CA CYS A 119 -27.48 -0.09 -23.45
C CYS A 119 -28.17 -0.56 -24.73
N VAL A 120 -28.60 0.41 -25.54
CA VAL A 120 -29.25 0.16 -26.83
C VAL A 120 -28.27 -0.46 -27.83
N MET A 121 -28.77 -1.30 -28.74
CA MET A 121 -27.93 -2.07 -29.69
C MET A 121 -26.96 -1.19 -30.50
N GLU A 122 -27.35 0.03 -30.89
CA GLU A 122 -26.53 0.90 -31.73
C GLU A 122 -25.28 1.45 -31.01
N GLU A 123 -25.28 1.50 -29.68
CA GLU A 123 -24.17 1.99 -28.87
C GLU A 123 -23.40 0.87 -28.14
N LYS A 124 -23.87 -0.37 -28.30
CA LYS A 124 -23.37 -1.55 -27.58
C LYS A 124 -22.08 -2.04 -28.21
N VAL A 125 -21.02 -2.05 -27.42
CA VAL A 125 -19.70 -2.56 -27.80
C VAL A 125 -19.28 -3.71 -26.88
N TYR A 126 -18.39 -4.56 -27.39
CA TYR A 126 -17.78 -5.64 -26.63
C TYR A 126 -16.62 -5.08 -25.82
N ASP A 127 -16.78 -4.98 -24.50
CA ASP A 127 -15.67 -4.66 -23.59
C ASP A 127 -14.94 -5.95 -23.20
N HIS A 128 -13.62 -5.87 -23.14
CA HIS A 128 -12.75 -6.99 -22.76
C HIS A 128 -11.60 -6.52 -21.90
N ASP A 129 -11.00 -7.46 -21.18
CA ASP A 129 -9.82 -7.19 -20.40
C ASP A 129 -8.58 -7.13 -21.29
N HIS A 130 -7.90 -5.98 -21.32
CA HIS A 130 -6.67 -5.82 -22.08
C HIS A 130 -5.48 -6.62 -21.51
N LEU A 131 -5.58 -7.23 -20.33
CA LEU A 131 -4.51 -8.05 -19.72
C LEU A 131 -4.70 -9.55 -19.96
N THR A 132 -5.95 -10.02 -19.97
CA THR A 132 -6.28 -11.45 -20.14
C THR A 132 -6.85 -11.76 -21.53
N GLY A 133 -7.42 -10.76 -22.22
CA GLY A 133 -8.15 -10.93 -23.47
C GLY A 133 -9.61 -11.41 -23.26
N LEU A 134 -10.02 -11.68 -22.03
CA LEU A 134 -11.34 -12.21 -21.72
C LEU A 134 -12.42 -11.15 -21.92
N TYR A 135 -13.54 -11.56 -22.52
CA TYR A 135 -14.73 -10.75 -22.65
C TYR A 135 -15.32 -10.45 -21.26
N ARG A 136 -15.70 -9.19 -21.03
CA ARG A 136 -16.25 -8.73 -19.75
C ARG A 136 -17.76 -8.51 -19.81
N GLY A 137 -18.25 -8.02 -20.94
CA GLY A 137 -19.68 -7.77 -21.11
C GLY A 137 -19.98 -6.72 -22.18
N PRO A 138 -21.28 -6.45 -22.40
CA PRO A 138 -21.73 -5.35 -23.22
C PRO A 138 -21.49 -4.02 -22.48
N ALA A 139 -21.04 -3.01 -23.21
CA ALA A 139 -20.87 -1.67 -22.66
C ALA A 139 -21.29 -0.59 -23.66
N HIS A 140 -21.63 0.60 -23.16
CA HIS A 140 -21.67 1.78 -24.03
C HIS A 140 -20.27 2.06 -24.57
N SER A 141 -20.18 2.51 -25.83
CA SER A 141 -18.91 2.94 -26.44
C SER A 141 -18.13 3.93 -25.55
N VAL A 142 -18.81 4.92 -24.97
CA VAL A 142 -18.20 5.90 -24.05
C VAL A 142 -17.71 5.26 -22.76
N CYS A 143 -18.49 4.34 -22.17
CA CYS A 143 -18.09 3.62 -20.97
C CYS A 143 -16.84 2.79 -21.23
N ASN A 144 -16.81 2.03 -22.33
CA ASN A 144 -15.67 1.23 -22.75
C ASN A 144 -14.39 2.08 -22.92
N ILE A 145 -14.49 3.21 -23.64
CA ILE A 145 -13.34 4.11 -23.85
C ILE A 145 -12.80 4.67 -22.54
N ASN A 146 -13.65 4.88 -21.53
CA ASN A 146 -13.24 5.42 -20.23
C ASN A 146 -12.80 4.34 -19.23
N TYR A 147 -13.12 3.06 -19.49
CA TYR A 147 -12.80 1.94 -18.61
C TYR A 147 -11.38 1.44 -18.81
N LYS A 148 -10.43 2.33 -18.50
CA LYS A 148 -9.00 2.13 -18.70
C LYS A 148 -8.28 1.84 -17.40
N ILE A 149 -7.25 1.00 -17.49
CA ILE A 149 -6.28 0.80 -16.40
C ILE A 149 -5.61 2.15 -16.10
N PRO A 150 -5.67 2.64 -14.85
CA PRO A 150 -5.06 3.91 -14.53
C PRO A 150 -3.53 3.81 -14.54
N ARG A 151 -2.87 4.94 -14.75
CA ARG A 151 -1.40 5.04 -14.84
C ARG A 151 -0.77 5.26 -13.47
N PHE A 152 -1.16 4.44 -12.50
CA PHE A 152 -0.52 4.41 -11.18
C PHE A 152 -0.53 3.00 -10.61
N VAL A 153 0.42 2.72 -9.73
CA VAL A 153 0.44 1.52 -8.90
C VAL A 153 0.45 1.97 -7.44
N PRO A 154 -0.55 1.56 -6.62
CA PRO A 154 -0.57 1.88 -5.21
C PRO A 154 0.43 1.01 -4.45
N ILE A 155 1.18 1.65 -3.56
CA ILE A 155 2.12 1.02 -2.63
C ILE A 155 1.60 1.32 -1.23
N PHE A 156 1.14 0.28 -0.54
CA PHE A 156 0.61 0.36 0.80
C PHE A 156 1.69 0.11 1.84
N PHE A 157 1.80 1.05 2.76
CA PHE A 157 2.48 0.91 4.04
C PHE A 157 1.44 0.98 5.15
N HIS A 158 1.72 0.37 6.29
CA HIS A 158 0.86 0.51 7.46
C HIS A 158 1.33 1.67 8.32
N ASN A 159 0.46 2.66 8.56
CA ASN A 159 0.77 3.86 9.37
C ASN A 159 1.85 4.78 8.76
N LEU A 160 1.94 4.81 7.43
CA LEU A 160 2.87 5.62 6.63
C LEU A 160 2.90 7.09 7.03
N SER A 161 1.72 7.68 7.30
CA SER A 161 1.58 9.11 7.57
C SER A 161 2.28 9.55 8.86
N ASN A 162 2.57 8.64 9.78
CA ASN A 162 3.14 8.97 11.09
C ASN A 162 4.62 8.57 11.25
N TYR A 163 5.09 7.52 10.55
CA TYR A 163 6.42 6.96 10.78
C TYR A 163 7.27 6.96 9.50
N ASP A 164 6.87 6.17 8.51
CA ASP A 164 7.68 5.81 7.34
C ASP A 164 7.87 6.93 6.31
N SER A 165 6.90 7.83 6.16
CA SER A 165 6.90 8.82 5.06
C SER A 165 8.10 9.76 5.09
N HIS A 166 8.65 10.06 6.27
CA HIS A 166 9.81 10.95 6.41
C HIS A 166 11.10 10.36 5.86
N MET A 167 11.22 9.03 5.79
CA MET A 167 12.41 8.34 5.28
C MET A 167 12.47 8.42 3.75
N PHE A 168 11.36 8.19 3.06
CA PHE A 168 11.28 8.24 1.59
C PHE A 168 11.34 9.67 1.03
N VAL A 169 10.63 10.60 1.67
CA VAL A 169 10.50 11.97 1.14
C VAL A 169 11.87 12.65 1.09
N LYS A 170 12.74 12.43 2.09
CA LYS A 170 14.09 13.01 2.09
C LYS A 170 14.90 12.56 0.87
N ASP A 171 14.99 11.26 0.64
CA ASP A 171 15.79 10.71 -0.47
C ASP A 171 15.27 11.13 -1.84
N ILE A 172 13.94 11.16 -2.02
CA ILE A 172 13.33 11.55 -3.29
C ILE A 172 13.51 13.07 -3.53
N VAL A 173 13.37 13.90 -2.49
CA VAL A 173 13.57 15.36 -2.58
C VAL A 173 15.05 15.69 -2.85
N LEU A 174 15.99 14.98 -2.22
CA LEU A 174 17.44 15.18 -2.44
C LEU A 174 17.85 14.95 -3.89
N LYS A 175 17.17 14.04 -4.62
CA LYS A 175 17.38 13.78 -6.05
C LYS A 175 16.78 14.84 -6.98
N LYS A 176 16.11 15.88 -6.45
CA LYS A 176 15.39 16.91 -7.21
C LYS A 176 14.35 16.34 -8.19
N GLU A 177 13.76 15.21 -7.84
CA GLU A 177 12.71 14.58 -8.63
C GLU A 177 11.35 15.23 -8.35
N GLU A 178 10.45 15.20 -9.34
CA GLU A 178 9.11 15.76 -9.19
C GLU A 178 8.21 14.78 -8.41
N ILE A 179 7.68 15.24 -7.27
CA ILE A 179 6.78 14.46 -6.40
C ILE A 179 5.43 15.17 -6.33
N ASP A 180 4.34 14.43 -6.55
CA ASP A 180 2.99 14.91 -6.26
C ASP A 180 2.65 14.60 -4.80
N VAL A 181 2.38 15.60 -3.97
CA VAL A 181 2.11 15.41 -2.53
C VAL A 181 0.70 15.89 -2.16
N ILE A 182 -0.02 15.07 -1.39
CA ILE A 182 -1.28 15.44 -0.74
C ILE A 182 -0.98 15.65 0.75
N ALA A 183 -0.73 16.89 1.14
CA ALA A 183 -0.41 17.23 2.53
C ALA A 183 -1.69 17.34 3.38
N GLN A 184 -1.63 16.80 4.61
CA GLN A 184 -2.64 17.09 5.64
C GLN A 184 -2.24 18.35 6.43
N ASN A 185 -0.98 18.43 6.80
CA ASN A 185 -0.36 19.60 7.41
C ASN A 185 1.14 19.65 7.01
N LYS A 186 1.93 20.52 7.64
CA LYS A 186 3.36 20.69 7.31
C LYS A 186 4.22 19.46 7.61
N GLU A 187 3.76 18.57 8.47
CA GLU A 187 4.52 17.40 8.97
C GLU A 187 3.94 16.09 8.43
N LYS A 188 2.62 15.98 8.28
CA LYS A 188 1.91 14.76 7.89
C LYS A 188 1.39 14.85 6.47
N TYR A 189 1.74 13.85 5.67
CA TYR A 189 1.24 13.67 4.30
C TYR A 189 0.20 12.55 4.26
N ILE A 190 -0.92 12.78 3.56
CA ILE A 190 -1.95 11.76 3.31
C ILE A 190 -1.42 10.74 2.30
N SER A 191 -0.74 11.23 1.27
CA SER A 191 -0.13 10.42 0.21
C SER A 191 0.90 11.26 -0.53
N PHE A 192 1.89 10.60 -1.11
CA PHE A 192 2.79 11.18 -2.09
C PHE A 192 2.94 10.23 -3.27
N SER A 193 3.30 10.76 -4.43
CA SER A 193 3.49 9.96 -5.63
C SER A 193 4.74 10.36 -6.39
N LYS A 194 5.56 9.37 -6.73
CA LYS A 194 6.71 9.53 -7.61
C LYS A 194 6.33 9.19 -9.06
N LYS A 195 6.71 10.02 -10.01
CA LYS A 195 6.53 9.77 -11.45
C LYS A 195 7.71 8.95 -11.99
N VAL A 196 7.43 7.79 -12.56
CA VAL A 196 8.43 6.91 -13.20
C VAL A 196 8.22 6.95 -14.70
N HIS A 197 9.26 7.31 -15.45
CA HIS A 197 9.24 7.28 -16.91
C HIS A 197 9.28 5.83 -17.39
N VAL A 198 8.31 5.43 -18.21
CA VAL A 198 8.19 4.03 -18.67
C VAL A 198 8.30 3.87 -20.18
N ASP A 199 8.00 4.90 -20.96
CA ASP A 199 7.98 4.85 -22.42
C ASP A 199 7.98 6.24 -23.08
N ASP A 200 8.25 6.30 -24.39
CA ASP A 200 8.09 7.50 -25.20
C ASP A 200 7.06 7.25 -26.31
N VAL A 201 5.90 7.90 -26.19
CA VAL A 201 4.79 7.72 -27.13
C VAL A 201 4.77 8.88 -28.13
N THR A 202 4.68 8.58 -29.42
CA THR A 202 4.49 9.59 -30.46
C THR A 202 3.00 9.89 -30.63
N ASN A 203 2.60 11.13 -30.41
CA ASN A 203 1.21 11.55 -30.64
C ASN A 203 0.88 11.61 -32.15
N CYS A 204 -0.41 11.70 -32.47
CA CYS A 204 -0.92 11.90 -33.83
C CYS A 204 -0.27 13.06 -34.59
N ASN A 205 0.25 14.07 -33.88
CA ASN A 205 0.95 15.21 -34.45
C ASN A 205 2.48 14.99 -34.63
N GLY A 206 2.98 13.75 -34.52
CA GLY A 206 4.40 13.43 -34.65
C GLY A 206 5.30 13.85 -33.48
N LYS A 207 4.74 14.45 -32.42
CA LYS A 207 5.49 14.89 -31.24
C LYS A 207 5.67 13.73 -30.25
N LYS A 208 6.92 13.44 -29.86
CA LYS A 208 7.24 12.49 -28.79
C LYS A 208 6.81 13.06 -27.44
N GLN A 209 6.05 12.29 -26.68
CA GLN A 209 5.65 12.58 -25.31
C GLN A 209 6.12 11.46 -24.39
N LYS A 210 6.78 11.85 -23.30
CA LYS A 210 7.19 10.93 -22.24
C LYS A 210 5.95 10.40 -21.53
N LEU A 211 5.86 9.08 -21.41
CA LEU A 211 4.82 8.39 -20.67
C LEU A 211 5.33 8.05 -19.27
N PHE A 212 4.48 8.31 -18.27
CA PHE A 212 4.81 8.07 -16.87
C PHE A 212 3.75 7.21 -16.19
N ILE A 213 4.20 6.38 -15.26
CA ILE A 213 3.37 5.73 -14.24
C ILE A 213 3.69 6.36 -12.88
N LYS A 214 2.66 6.58 -12.07
CA LYS A 214 2.82 7.08 -10.71
C LYS A 214 2.96 5.92 -9.72
N LEU A 215 4.04 5.90 -8.96
CA LEU A 215 4.15 5.12 -7.73
C LEU A 215 3.41 5.90 -6.64
N ARG A 216 2.24 5.41 -6.22
CA ARG A 216 1.38 6.11 -5.27
C ARG A 216 1.52 5.48 -3.90
N PHE A 217 2.18 6.18 -2.98
CA PHE A 217 2.34 5.73 -1.60
C PHE A 217 1.08 6.04 -0.80
N VAL A 218 0.48 5.01 -0.22
CA VAL A 218 -0.81 5.08 0.47
C VAL A 218 -0.68 4.47 1.86
N ASP A 219 -1.31 5.12 2.83
CA ASP A 219 -1.37 4.62 4.20
C ASP A 219 -2.60 3.72 4.39
N SER A 220 -2.37 2.43 4.63
CA SER A 220 -3.46 1.47 4.89
C SER A 220 -4.22 1.77 6.19
N PHE A 221 -3.59 2.42 7.17
CA PHE A 221 -4.22 2.80 8.44
C PHE A 221 -5.35 3.82 8.23
N ARG A 222 -5.31 4.59 7.13
CA ARG A 222 -6.39 5.53 6.76
C ARG A 222 -7.61 4.85 6.16
N PHE A 223 -7.55 3.54 5.95
CA PHE A 223 -8.69 2.69 5.61
C PHE A 223 -9.15 1.88 6.82
N MET A 224 -8.20 1.32 7.55
CA MET A 224 -8.43 0.44 8.70
C MET A 224 -7.58 0.91 9.88
N ALA A 225 -8.16 1.80 10.70
CA ALA A 225 -7.46 2.48 11.80
C ALA A 225 -7.28 1.57 13.03
N SER A 226 -6.53 0.48 12.86
CA SER A 226 -6.15 -0.46 13.92
C SER A 226 -4.80 -1.08 13.62
N SER A 227 -4.14 -1.68 14.62
CA SER A 227 -2.84 -2.33 14.42
C SER A 227 -2.95 -3.54 13.49
N LEU A 228 -1.85 -3.88 12.80
CA LEU A 228 -1.77 -5.10 11.98
C LEU A 228 -2.13 -6.36 12.77
N GLU A 229 -1.67 -6.49 14.02
CA GLU A 229 -2.04 -7.59 14.91
C GLU A 229 -3.56 -7.71 15.07
N LYS A 230 -4.23 -6.60 15.43
CA LYS A 230 -5.67 -6.63 15.67
C LYS A 230 -6.43 -6.93 14.38
N LEU A 231 -6.02 -6.35 13.25
CA LEU A 231 -6.62 -6.63 11.95
C LEU A 231 -6.39 -8.09 11.52
N GLY A 232 -5.19 -8.62 11.72
CA GLY A 232 -4.81 -9.99 11.40
C GLY A 232 -5.58 -11.02 12.24
N SER A 233 -5.89 -10.70 13.50
CA SER A 233 -6.69 -11.56 14.38
C SER A 233 -8.14 -11.77 13.93
N TYR A 234 -8.66 -10.90 13.04
CA TYR A 234 -9.97 -11.06 12.43
C TYR A 234 -9.98 -12.00 11.22
N LEU A 235 -8.81 -12.32 10.66
CA LEU A 235 -8.71 -13.23 9.53
C LEU A 235 -8.75 -14.68 10.00
N GLN A 236 -9.42 -15.52 9.23
CA GLN A 236 -9.32 -16.97 9.32
C GLN A 236 -8.09 -17.48 8.57
N ASP A 237 -7.63 -18.68 8.88
CA ASP A 237 -6.42 -19.28 8.28
C ASP A 237 -6.49 -19.35 6.74
N ASN A 238 -7.67 -19.64 6.20
CA ASN A 238 -7.92 -19.69 4.75
C ASN A 238 -7.94 -18.31 4.08
N GLN A 239 -7.99 -17.23 4.85
CA GLN A 239 -7.92 -15.85 4.36
C GLN A 239 -6.48 -15.32 4.33
N CYS A 240 -5.55 -15.97 5.03
CA CYS A 240 -4.12 -15.62 5.05
C CYS A 240 -3.35 -16.33 3.92
N ILE A 241 -3.80 -16.10 2.68
CA ILE A 241 -3.33 -16.82 1.49
C ILE A 241 -1.86 -16.51 1.22
N GLU A 242 -1.47 -15.24 1.27
CA GLU A 242 -0.11 -14.80 0.94
C GLU A 242 0.86 -15.21 2.04
N THR A 243 0.48 -15.06 3.31
CA THR A 243 1.28 -15.51 4.45
C THR A 243 1.55 -17.01 4.39
N ARG A 244 0.53 -17.83 4.08
CA ARG A 244 0.65 -19.30 3.98
C ARG A 244 1.60 -19.77 2.87
N LYS A 245 1.72 -19.01 1.77
CA LYS A 245 2.63 -19.35 0.66
C LYS A 245 4.09 -19.31 1.08
N TYR A 246 4.47 -18.36 1.93
CA TYR A 246 5.86 -18.20 2.39
C TYR A 246 6.12 -18.90 3.72
N PHE A 247 5.08 -19.05 4.56
CA PHE A 247 5.14 -19.76 5.82
C PHE A 247 4.19 -20.97 5.78
N SER A 248 4.61 -22.02 5.06
CA SER A 248 3.77 -23.19 4.81
C SER A 248 3.69 -24.17 5.98
N GLU A 249 4.68 -24.16 6.87
CA GLU A 249 4.67 -24.96 8.10
C GLU A 249 3.74 -24.33 9.13
N ASP A 250 2.80 -25.10 9.69
CA ASP A 250 1.80 -24.59 10.63
C ASP A 250 2.44 -23.88 11.83
N SER A 251 3.54 -24.41 12.37
CA SER A 251 4.27 -23.78 13.48
C SER A 251 4.86 -22.41 13.15
N LYS A 252 5.28 -22.19 11.89
CA LYS A 252 5.77 -20.88 11.42
C LYS A 252 4.60 -19.96 11.14
N PHE A 253 3.56 -20.48 10.48
CA PHE A 253 2.36 -19.74 10.12
C PHE A 253 1.64 -19.18 11.36
N ASP A 254 1.40 -20.00 12.38
CA ASP A 254 0.70 -19.57 13.59
C ASP A 254 1.48 -18.50 14.36
N LEU A 255 2.81 -18.51 14.24
CA LEU A 255 3.68 -17.59 14.92
C LEU A 255 3.74 -16.21 14.23
N VAL A 256 3.85 -16.17 12.90
CA VAL A 256 3.89 -14.90 12.12
C VAL A 256 2.56 -14.15 12.16
N ARG A 257 1.46 -14.84 12.48
CA ARG A 257 0.14 -14.20 12.63
C ARG A 257 -0.03 -13.45 13.94
N GLN A 258 0.88 -13.61 14.88
CA GLN A 258 0.87 -12.94 16.17
C GLN A 258 1.80 -11.73 16.15
N LYS A 259 1.59 -10.77 17.07
CA LYS A 259 2.41 -9.56 17.16
C LYS A 259 3.91 -9.86 17.25
N GLY A 260 4.74 -9.31 16.36
CA GLY A 260 6.18 -9.47 16.48
C GLY A 260 6.74 -9.00 17.82
N VAL A 261 7.72 -9.73 18.36
CA VAL A 261 8.46 -9.34 19.57
C VAL A 261 9.89 -9.13 19.17
N PHE A 262 10.24 -7.87 18.91
CA PHE A 262 11.55 -7.47 18.41
C PHE A 262 12.16 -6.39 19.32
N PRO A 263 13.48 -6.45 19.62
CA PRO A 263 14.12 -5.51 20.53
C PRO A 263 14.55 -4.23 19.78
N TYR A 264 13.58 -3.40 19.38
CA TYR A 264 13.83 -2.20 18.57
C TYR A 264 14.89 -1.26 19.17
N SER A 265 14.77 -0.94 20.46
CA SER A 265 15.70 -0.03 21.14
C SER A 265 17.13 -0.58 21.29
N TYR A 266 17.31 -1.90 21.19
CA TYR A 266 18.63 -2.54 21.21
C TYR A 266 19.38 -2.43 19.88
N VAL A 267 18.63 -2.34 18.77
CA VAL A 267 19.19 -2.25 17.40
C VAL A 267 19.49 -0.79 17.08
N ASP A 268 20.55 -0.28 17.70
CA ASP A 268 21.03 1.11 17.60
C ASP A 268 22.20 1.30 16.62
N ALA A 269 22.77 0.20 16.13
CA ALA A 269 23.87 0.18 15.18
C ALA A 269 23.80 -1.03 14.24
N PHE A 270 24.43 -0.94 13.06
CA PHE A 270 24.41 -2.03 12.06
C PHE A 270 25.07 -3.30 12.59
N GLU A 271 26.11 -3.17 13.40
CA GLU A 271 26.86 -4.28 13.98
C GLU A 271 26.00 -5.14 14.92
N LYS A 272 24.90 -4.58 15.46
CA LYS A 272 23.92 -5.33 16.27
C LYS A 272 23.18 -6.38 15.45
N LEU A 273 23.02 -6.17 14.15
CA LEU A 273 22.36 -7.12 13.26
C LEU A 273 23.17 -8.40 13.10
N ASP A 274 24.50 -8.33 13.23
CA ASP A 274 25.41 -9.49 13.11
C ASP A 274 25.54 -10.29 14.41
N VAL A 275 24.86 -9.89 15.49
CA VAL A 275 24.89 -10.59 16.77
C VAL A 275 24.22 -11.96 16.63
N THR A 276 24.96 -13.02 16.98
CA THR A 276 24.56 -14.41 16.75
C THR A 276 23.74 -15.05 17.86
N LYS A 277 23.20 -14.23 18.77
CA LYS A 277 22.42 -14.68 19.93
C LYS A 277 21.24 -13.75 20.11
N LEU A 278 20.10 -14.33 20.48
CA LEU A 278 18.96 -13.55 20.93
C LEU A 278 19.35 -12.74 22.19
N PRO A 279 19.07 -11.42 22.23
CA PRO A 279 19.34 -10.60 23.41
C PRO A 279 18.60 -11.09 24.66
N ASP A 280 19.08 -10.66 25.83
CA ASP A 280 18.41 -10.94 27.11
C ASP A 280 17.07 -10.18 27.20
N SER A 281 16.14 -10.62 28.04
CA SER A 281 14.84 -9.96 28.20
C SER A 281 14.94 -8.47 28.57
N LYS A 282 15.98 -8.07 29.30
CA LYS A 282 16.27 -6.66 29.64
C LYS A 282 16.51 -5.78 28.41
N ASP A 283 17.03 -6.36 27.33
CA ASP A 283 17.38 -5.65 26.10
C ASP A 283 16.16 -5.48 25.17
N PHE A 284 15.02 -6.10 25.51
CA PHE A 284 13.72 -5.91 24.84
C PHE A 284 12.90 -4.77 25.47
N TYR A 285 13.56 -3.86 26.20
CA TYR A 285 12.87 -2.73 26.82
C TYR A 285 12.30 -1.79 25.76
N ASP A 286 11.00 -1.52 25.84
CA ASP A 286 10.32 -0.59 24.95
C ASP A 286 10.46 0.84 25.52
N THR A 287 11.41 1.58 24.96
CA THR A 287 11.67 2.96 25.39
C THR A 287 10.54 3.94 25.02
N LEU A 288 9.64 3.59 24.11
CA LEU A 288 8.51 4.45 23.73
C LEU A 288 7.38 4.37 24.75
N ASN A 289 7.12 3.16 25.26
CA ASN A 289 6.07 2.92 26.25
C ASN A 289 6.60 2.83 27.70
N ASP A 290 7.93 2.88 27.90
CA ASP A 290 8.59 2.73 29.21
C ASP A 290 8.33 1.34 29.85
N GLU A 291 8.24 0.30 29.01
CA GLU A 291 7.77 -1.03 29.41
C GLU A 291 8.81 -2.13 29.20
N HIS A 292 8.90 -3.07 30.16
CA HIS A 292 9.67 -4.30 29.99
C HIS A 292 8.86 -5.34 29.21
N VAL A 293 9.55 -6.15 28.40
CA VAL A 293 8.93 -7.32 27.78
C VAL A 293 8.37 -8.27 28.83
N SER A 294 7.15 -8.76 28.62
CA SER A 294 6.58 -9.81 29.46
C SER A 294 7.31 -11.14 29.27
N GLU A 295 7.29 -12.01 30.28
CA GLU A 295 7.90 -13.35 30.19
C GLU A 295 7.30 -14.16 29.03
N GLU A 296 5.99 -14.04 28.80
CA GLU A 296 5.29 -14.68 27.69
C GLU A 296 5.79 -14.19 26.32
N ASN A 297 5.92 -12.87 26.14
CA ASN A 297 6.44 -12.31 24.89
C ASN A 297 7.90 -12.68 24.65
N TYR A 298 8.73 -12.72 25.70
CA TYR A 298 10.12 -13.13 25.56
C TYR A 298 10.26 -14.64 25.28
N ALA A 299 9.42 -15.48 25.89
CA ALA A 299 9.36 -16.90 25.56
C ALA A 299 8.97 -17.11 24.09
N ARG A 300 8.02 -16.31 23.59
CA ARG A 300 7.61 -16.31 22.18
C ARG A 300 8.72 -15.84 21.24
N ALA A 301 9.50 -14.83 21.64
CA ALA A 301 10.69 -14.41 20.89
C ALA A 301 11.73 -15.53 20.78
N LYS A 302 11.99 -16.27 21.88
CA LYS A 302 12.86 -17.47 21.86
C LYS A 302 12.31 -18.56 20.96
N LEU A 303 11.00 -18.81 21.02
CA LEU A 303 10.35 -19.80 20.17
C LEU A 303 10.53 -19.42 18.70
N ALA A 304 10.30 -18.15 18.35
CA ALA A 304 10.46 -17.64 17.01
C ALA A 304 11.90 -17.76 16.50
N TRP A 305 12.88 -17.31 17.29
CA TRP A 305 14.29 -17.45 16.97
C TRP A 305 14.66 -18.89 16.61
N ASN A 306 14.18 -19.87 17.38
CA ASN A 306 14.47 -21.28 17.16
C ASN A 306 13.70 -21.86 15.97
N ILE A 307 12.40 -21.58 15.83
CA ILE A 307 11.57 -22.10 14.73
C ILE A 307 12.06 -21.62 13.37
N PHE A 308 12.50 -20.37 13.28
CA PHE A 308 13.02 -19.79 12.06
C PHE A 308 14.50 -20.09 11.82
N ASN A 309 15.15 -20.80 12.75
CA ASN A 309 16.59 -21.08 12.73
C ASN A 309 17.42 -19.81 12.51
N CYS A 310 17.06 -18.71 13.21
CA CYS A 310 17.77 -17.45 13.07
C CYS A 310 19.21 -17.61 13.58
N GLU A 311 20.18 -17.26 12.74
CA GLU A 311 21.59 -17.25 13.13
C GLU A 311 21.99 -15.90 13.69
N THR A 312 21.37 -14.82 13.20
CA THR A 312 21.67 -13.43 13.58
C THR A 312 20.41 -12.63 13.90
N ILE A 313 20.56 -11.49 14.61
CA ILE A 313 19.45 -10.55 14.85
C ILE A 313 18.90 -10.01 13.53
N GLY A 314 19.76 -9.82 12.52
CA GLY A 314 19.34 -9.47 11.18
C GLY A 314 18.36 -10.49 10.60
N ASP A 315 18.63 -11.78 10.74
CA ASP A 315 17.75 -12.83 10.18
C ASP A 315 16.40 -12.85 10.90
N TYR A 316 16.42 -12.59 12.21
CA TYR A 316 15.23 -12.44 13.02
C TYR A 316 14.40 -11.22 12.61
N SER A 317 15.05 -10.09 12.32
CA SER A 317 14.40 -8.89 11.76
C SER A 317 13.78 -9.18 10.38
N ASP A 318 14.50 -9.86 9.50
CA ASP A 318 14.02 -10.16 8.15
C ASP A 318 12.74 -11.01 8.15
N VAL A 319 12.60 -11.92 9.12
CA VAL A 319 11.36 -12.69 9.32
C VAL A 319 10.20 -11.76 9.67
N TYR A 320 10.41 -10.76 10.53
CA TYR A 320 9.35 -9.83 10.94
C TYR A 320 8.92 -8.90 9.82
N VAL A 321 9.85 -8.26 9.11
CA VAL A 321 9.48 -7.37 8.02
C VAL A 321 8.74 -8.12 6.90
N VAL A 322 9.12 -9.37 6.62
CA VAL A 322 8.39 -10.23 5.67
C VAL A 322 7.01 -10.60 6.20
N SER A 323 6.91 -10.97 7.48
CA SER A 323 5.65 -11.29 8.15
C SER A 323 4.67 -10.12 8.06
N ASP A 324 5.09 -8.92 8.42
CA ASP A 324 4.23 -7.73 8.45
C ASP A 324 3.76 -7.34 7.05
N VAL A 325 4.62 -7.44 6.04
CA VAL A 325 4.26 -7.19 4.63
C VAL A 325 3.21 -8.19 4.12
N LEU A 326 3.41 -9.48 4.37
CA LEU A 326 2.48 -10.52 3.91
C LEU A 326 1.15 -10.46 4.67
N MET A 327 1.20 -10.17 5.97
CA MET A 327 0.03 -9.94 6.79
C MET A 327 -0.78 -8.74 6.29
N LEU A 328 -0.10 -7.62 6.01
CA LEU A 328 -0.73 -6.43 5.43
C LEU A 328 -1.37 -6.75 4.07
N ALA A 329 -0.69 -7.54 3.22
CA ALA A 329 -1.24 -7.98 1.94
C ALA A 329 -2.52 -8.79 2.12
N ASP A 330 -2.53 -9.77 3.02
CA ASP A 330 -3.71 -10.60 3.32
C ASP A 330 -4.87 -9.75 3.87
N ILE A 331 -4.60 -8.90 4.86
CA ILE A 331 -5.61 -8.00 5.45
C ILE A 331 -6.23 -7.12 4.36
N PHE A 332 -5.41 -6.46 3.55
CA PHE A 332 -5.90 -5.50 2.59
C PHE A 332 -6.55 -6.16 1.36
N GLU A 333 -6.07 -7.32 0.88
CA GLU A 333 -6.73 -8.05 -0.21
C GLU A 333 -8.07 -8.65 0.23
N ASN A 334 -8.22 -9.06 1.49
CA ASN A 334 -9.53 -9.44 2.06
C ASN A 334 -10.47 -8.24 2.11
N PHE A 335 -10.01 -7.10 2.65
CA PHE A 335 -10.77 -5.85 2.65
C PHE A 335 -11.20 -5.45 1.24
N ARG A 336 -10.27 -5.53 0.28
CA ARG A 336 -10.51 -5.25 -1.13
C ARG A 336 -11.57 -6.16 -1.75
N THR A 337 -11.53 -7.45 -1.45
CA THR A 337 -12.51 -8.44 -1.93
C THR A 337 -13.90 -8.12 -1.40
N ILE A 338 -14.02 -7.81 -0.10
CA ILE A 338 -15.27 -7.37 0.53
C ILE A 338 -15.79 -6.10 -0.16
N CYS A 339 -14.95 -5.08 -0.33
CA CYS A 339 -15.35 -3.83 -0.96
C CYS A 339 -15.83 -4.02 -2.41
N LEU A 340 -15.16 -4.86 -3.18
CA LEU A 340 -15.56 -5.21 -4.54
C LEU A 340 -16.88 -5.99 -4.57
N GLN A 341 -17.13 -6.86 -3.60
CA GLN A 341 -18.37 -7.62 -3.52
C GLN A 341 -19.57 -6.72 -3.21
N TYR A 342 -19.46 -5.90 -2.16
CA TYR A 342 -20.57 -5.07 -1.65
C TYR A 342 -20.75 -3.76 -2.41
N TYR A 343 -19.66 -3.02 -2.66
CA TYR A 343 -19.73 -1.68 -3.23
C TYR A 343 -19.39 -1.65 -4.72
N LYS A 344 -18.89 -2.75 -5.30
CA LYS A 344 -18.37 -2.80 -6.69
C LYS A 344 -17.26 -1.77 -6.98
N LEU A 345 -16.62 -1.27 -5.91
CA LEU A 345 -15.54 -0.31 -5.94
C LEU A 345 -14.29 -0.96 -5.35
N ASP A 346 -13.14 -0.71 -5.97
CA ASP A 346 -11.86 -1.19 -5.47
C ASP A 346 -11.20 -0.10 -4.61
N PRO A 347 -10.96 -0.34 -3.30
CA PRO A 347 -10.37 0.65 -2.41
C PRO A 347 -8.96 1.10 -2.85
N CYS A 348 -8.26 0.31 -3.68
CA CYS A 348 -6.93 0.66 -4.17
C CYS A 348 -6.91 1.87 -5.12
N HIS A 349 -8.07 2.37 -5.58
CA HIS A 349 -8.14 3.63 -6.34
C HIS A 349 -8.10 4.88 -5.45
N TYR A 350 -8.33 4.71 -4.16
CA TYR A 350 -8.53 5.79 -3.20
C TYR A 350 -7.29 6.03 -2.34
N PHE A 351 -7.27 7.16 -1.65
CA PHE A 351 -6.22 7.50 -0.69
C PHE A 351 -6.64 7.24 0.76
N THR A 352 -7.95 7.26 1.04
CA THR A 352 -8.50 7.15 2.41
C THR A 352 -9.90 6.53 2.40
N ALA A 353 -10.33 5.98 3.54
CA ALA A 353 -11.70 5.46 3.72
C ALA A 353 -12.80 6.51 3.50
N PRO A 354 -12.69 7.78 3.95
CA PRO A 354 -13.73 8.78 3.65
C PRO A 354 -13.94 9.03 2.15
N GLY A 355 -12.85 9.09 1.36
CA GLY A 355 -12.95 9.24 -0.09
C GLY A 355 -13.61 8.03 -0.76
N PHE A 356 -13.26 6.82 -0.31
CA PHE A 356 -13.91 5.59 -0.74
C PHE A 356 -15.40 5.54 -0.36
N GLY A 357 -15.72 5.89 0.90
CA GLY A 357 -17.06 5.85 1.44
C GLY A 357 -18.00 6.84 0.75
N TRP A 358 -17.49 8.00 0.33
CA TRP A 358 -18.24 8.97 -0.44
C TRP A 358 -18.70 8.41 -1.80
N ASP A 359 -17.80 7.81 -2.55
CA ASP A 359 -18.14 7.20 -3.84
C ASP A 359 -19.04 5.96 -3.67
N ALA A 360 -18.82 5.18 -2.62
CA ALA A 360 -19.70 4.06 -2.27
C ALA A 360 -21.12 4.54 -1.98
N LEU A 361 -21.28 5.62 -1.20
CA LEU A 361 -22.58 6.24 -0.93
C LEU A 361 -23.27 6.70 -2.22
N LEU A 362 -22.56 7.42 -3.09
CA LEU A 362 -23.12 7.90 -4.35
C LEU A 362 -23.56 6.75 -5.25
N ARG A 363 -22.78 5.67 -5.31
CA ARG A 363 -23.14 4.48 -6.10
C ARG A 363 -24.37 3.78 -5.52
N MET A 364 -24.40 3.55 -4.21
CA MET A 364 -25.49 2.81 -3.57
C MET A 364 -26.83 3.56 -3.61
N THR A 365 -26.79 4.88 -3.48
CA THR A 365 -28.00 5.71 -3.47
C THR A 365 -28.45 6.12 -4.88
N GLY A 366 -27.53 6.13 -5.85
CA GLY A 366 -27.80 6.64 -7.20
C GLY A 366 -28.06 8.15 -7.26
N VAL A 367 -27.84 8.88 -6.16
CA VAL A 367 -28.08 10.32 -6.07
C VAL A 367 -27.10 11.06 -6.97
N LYS A 368 -27.63 11.98 -7.78
CA LYS A 368 -26.82 12.95 -8.53
C LYS A 368 -26.78 14.24 -7.74
N LEU A 369 -25.57 14.67 -7.39
CA LEU A 369 -25.38 15.95 -6.72
C LEU A 369 -25.43 17.05 -7.77
N ASP A 370 -26.35 17.99 -7.60
CA ASP A 370 -26.41 19.19 -8.41
C ASP A 370 -25.28 20.14 -8.02
N LEU A 371 -24.78 20.88 -9.00
CA LEU A 371 -23.83 21.95 -8.75
C LEU A 371 -24.52 23.04 -7.93
N LEU A 372 -23.92 23.48 -6.82
CA LEU A 372 -24.42 24.62 -6.07
C LEU A 372 -24.29 25.89 -6.93
N THR A 373 -25.40 26.33 -7.50
CA THR A 373 -25.47 27.55 -8.32
C THR A 373 -25.81 28.81 -7.52
N ASP A 374 -26.28 28.63 -6.28
CA ASP A 374 -26.68 29.72 -5.39
C ASP A 374 -25.60 29.97 -4.31
N ILE A 375 -25.22 31.23 -4.15
CA ILE A 375 -24.26 31.68 -3.15
C ILE A 375 -24.80 31.51 -1.72
N ASP A 376 -26.11 31.60 -1.51
CA ASP A 376 -26.74 31.42 -0.20
C ASP A 376 -26.72 29.95 0.23
N MET A 377 -26.91 29.01 -0.70
CA MET A 377 -26.70 27.59 -0.44
C MET A 377 -25.23 27.31 -0.08
N LEU A 378 -24.28 27.91 -0.78
CA LEU A 378 -22.85 27.80 -0.45
C LEU A 378 -22.56 28.34 0.97
N HIS A 379 -23.14 29.49 1.31
CA HIS A 379 -22.99 30.09 2.65
C HIS A 379 -23.64 29.25 3.75
N PHE A 380 -24.80 28.65 3.49
CA PHE A 380 -25.46 27.73 4.40
C PHE A 380 -24.57 26.51 4.68
N PHE A 381 -24.06 25.84 3.64
CA PHE A 381 -23.15 24.70 3.78
C PHE A 381 -21.88 25.08 4.55
N LYS A 382 -21.26 26.22 4.26
CA LYS A 382 -20.07 26.68 4.98
C LYS A 382 -20.35 26.96 6.46
N LYS A 383 -21.49 27.55 6.81
CA LYS A 383 -21.82 27.86 8.21
C LYS A 383 -22.18 26.62 9.02
N VAL A 384 -22.86 25.66 8.42
CA VAL A 384 -23.32 24.44 9.11
C VAL A 384 -22.19 23.41 9.25
N CYS A 385 -21.33 23.23 8.24
CA CYS A 385 -20.24 22.25 8.30
C CYS A 385 -19.02 22.69 9.13
N VAL A 386 -18.90 23.98 9.50
CA VAL A 386 -17.82 24.47 10.39
C VAL A 386 -18.18 24.28 11.88
N ALA A 387 -19.42 23.88 12.18
CA ALA A 387 -19.91 23.71 13.55
C ALA A 387 -19.92 22.26 14.08
N VAL A 388 -19.22 21.33 13.42
CA VAL A 388 -19.09 19.92 13.86
C VAL A 388 -17.64 19.58 14.18
#